data_AF-A0A209BFG2-F1
#
_entry.id   AF-A0A209BFG2-F1
#
_cell.length_a   1.000
_cell.length_b   1.000
_cell.length_c   1.000
_cell.angle_alpha   90.00
_cell.angle_beta   90.00
_cell.angle_gamma   90.00
#
_symmetry.space_group_name_H-M   'P 1'
#
loop_
_entity.id
_entity.type
_entity.pdbx_description
1 polymer ?
#
loop_
_entity_poly.entity_id
_entity_poly.type
_entity_poly.pdbx_seq_one_letter_code
_entity_poly.pdbx_strand_id
1 'polypeptide(L)'
;MRRVMINMHDLVGRTSYFVIRFHGPEGAANDELTSRLVDSATTRTLSWPKGTEIEVVPQPLTGADGPHRLVIGTVPTTAKQVACHWKDGTTTLADRAPDNTPVRGTNAVIRSVRGYPTANWFACAAPGSAAYESAEVTK
;
A
#
# COMPACT_ATOMS: atom_id res chain seq x y z
N MET A 1 21.08 -10.54 -13.85
CA MET A 1 20.79 -9.27 -13.14
C MET A 1 20.86 -8.13 -14.14
N ARG A 2 19.76 -7.43 -14.43
CA ARG A 2 19.82 -6.16 -15.17
C ARG A 2 20.15 -5.06 -14.16
N ARG A 3 21.34 -4.46 -14.25
CA ARG A 3 21.63 -3.19 -13.58
C ARG A 3 20.70 -2.14 -14.17
N VAL A 4 19.76 -1.64 -13.38
CA VAL A 4 19.07 -0.39 -13.71
C VAL A 4 20.06 0.72 -13.36
N MET A 5 20.75 1.25 -14.37
CA MET A 5 21.64 2.38 -14.20
C MET A 5 20.78 3.64 -14.14
N ILE A 6 20.51 4.12 -12.92
CA ILE A 6 19.78 5.38 -12.72
C ILE A 6 20.75 6.53 -12.96
N ASN A 7 20.51 7.33 -13.99
CA ASN A 7 21.23 8.58 -14.19
C ASN A 7 20.69 9.61 -13.19
N MET A 8 21.59 10.21 -12.41
CA MET A 8 21.22 11.14 -11.34
C MET A 8 20.53 12.41 -11.90
N HIS A 9 20.83 12.81 -13.13
CA HIS A 9 20.17 13.93 -13.81
C HIS A 9 18.69 13.61 -14.14
N ASP A 10 18.35 12.34 -14.33
CA ASP A 10 16.97 11.94 -14.65
C ASP A 10 16.03 11.99 -13.44
N LEU A 11 16.57 12.17 -12.23
CA LEU A 11 15.80 12.31 -10.99
C LEU A 11 15.46 13.78 -10.67
N VAL A 12 16.15 14.76 -11.27
CA VAL A 12 15.92 16.18 -10.97
C VAL A 12 14.49 16.57 -11.35
N GLY A 13 13.75 17.12 -10.38
CA GLY A 13 12.35 17.50 -10.55
C GLY A 13 11.36 16.33 -10.61
N ARG A 14 11.76 15.12 -10.19
CA ARG A 14 10.87 13.96 -10.07
C ARG A 14 10.64 13.58 -8.61
N THR A 15 9.46 13.05 -8.31
CA THR A 15 9.16 12.42 -7.03
C THR A 15 9.28 10.91 -7.17
N SER A 16 10.00 10.29 -6.24
CA SER A 16 10.04 8.84 -6.12
C SER A 16 9.36 8.40 -4.84
N TYR A 17 8.62 7.30 -4.89
CA TYR A 17 8.10 6.64 -3.69
C TYR A 17 8.54 5.18 -3.66
N PHE A 18 8.62 4.65 -2.45
CA PHE A 18 8.88 3.25 -2.19
C PHE A 18 7.87 2.78 -1.17
N VAL A 19 7.21 1.67 -1.46
CA VAL A 19 6.40 0.98 -0.48
C VAL A 19 7.19 -0.21 0.01
N ILE A 20 7.50 -0.19 1.30
CA ILE A 20 8.21 -1.28 1.97
C ILE A 20 7.25 -1.86 2.98
N ARG A 21 7.06 -3.18 2.91
CA ARG A 21 6.30 -3.91 3.93
C ARG A 21 7.26 -4.67 4.83
N PHE A 22 7.04 -4.51 6.13
CA PHE A 22 7.64 -5.34 7.16
C PHE A 22 6.67 -6.46 7.54
N HIS A 23 7.19 -7.67 7.69
CA HIS A 23 6.43 -8.84 8.11
C HIS A 23 7.28 -9.74 9.01
N GLY A 24 6.61 -10.39 9.95
CA GLY A 24 7.20 -11.25 10.97
C GLY A 24 6.09 -11.89 11.80
N PRO A 25 6.43 -12.74 12.78
CA PRO A 25 5.46 -13.29 13.71
C PRO A 25 4.75 -12.17 14.49
N GLU A 26 3.56 -12.47 15.01
CA GLU A 26 2.83 -11.52 15.84
C GLU A 26 3.66 -11.14 17.08
N GLY A 27 3.74 -9.84 17.38
CA GLY A 27 4.56 -9.32 18.48
C GLY A 27 6.06 -9.22 18.20
N ALA A 28 6.51 -9.51 16.97
CA ALA A 28 7.92 -9.43 16.58
C ALA A 28 8.57 -8.08 16.93
N ALA A 29 9.79 -8.14 17.46
CA ALA A 29 10.64 -6.97 17.61
C ALA A 29 11.19 -6.52 16.24
N ASN A 30 11.66 -5.27 16.14
CA ASN A 30 12.08 -4.69 14.85
C ASN A 30 13.20 -5.47 14.15
N ASP A 31 14.07 -6.12 14.92
CA ASP A 31 15.17 -6.96 14.46
C ASP A 31 14.71 -8.32 13.91
N GLU A 32 13.50 -8.75 14.27
CA GLU A 32 12.86 -9.98 13.76
C GLU A 32 12.00 -9.74 12.52
N LEU A 33 11.80 -8.47 12.13
CA LEU A 33 11.00 -8.10 10.97
C LEU A 33 11.80 -8.26 9.68
N THR A 34 11.23 -9.02 8.74
CA THR A 34 11.71 -9.07 7.36
C THR A 34 11.08 -7.93 6.55
N SER A 35 11.89 -7.18 5.80
CA SER A 35 11.42 -6.13 4.89
C SER A 35 11.35 -6.62 3.44
N ARG A 36 10.34 -6.16 2.71
CA ARG A 36 10.19 -6.39 1.28
C ARG A 36 9.84 -5.09 0.58
N LEU A 37 10.58 -4.77 -0.48
CA LEU A 37 10.15 -3.75 -1.44
C LEU A 37 8.93 -4.30 -2.18
N VAL A 38 7.81 -3.65 -1.95
CA VAL A 38 6.51 -4.01 -2.52
C VAL A 38 6.37 -3.35 -3.88
N ASP A 39 6.56 -2.04 -3.93
CA ASP A 39 6.38 -1.25 -5.13
C ASP A 39 7.23 0.02 -5.04
N SER A 40 7.57 0.58 -6.20
CA SER A 40 8.24 1.87 -6.30
C SER A 40 8.01 2.46 -7.67
N ALA A 41 7.80 3.76 -7.72
CA ALA A 41 7.81 4.50 -8.96
C ALA A 41 8.54 5.83 -8.83
N THR A 42 8.99 6.34 -9.97
CA THR A 42 9.54 7.69 -10.10
C THR A 42 8.72 8.44 -11.15
N THR A 43 8.05 9.50 -10.74
CA THR A 43 7.15 10.28 -11.59
C THR A 43 7.52 11.76 -11.62
N ARG A 44 7.24 12.42 -12.75
CA ARG A 44 7.32 13.89 -12.89
C ARG A 44 6.10 14.58 -12.27
N THR A 45 4.97 13.90 -12.20
CA THR A 45 3.70 14.42 -11.70
C THR A 45 3.07 13.39 -10.78
N LEU A 46 2.78 13.77 -9.55
CA LEU A 46 2.09 12.90 -8.61
C LEU A 46 0.65 12.69 -9.07
N SER A 47 0.19 11.43 -9.06
CA SER A 47 -1.23 11.10 -9.23
C SER A 47 -2.03 11.84 -8.17
N TRP A 48 -3.17 12.41 -8.56
CA TRP A 48 -4.06 13.16 -7.68
C TRP A 48 -5.47 12.60 -7.77
N PRO A 49 -5.70 11.41 -7.16
CA PRO A 49 -6.99 10.75 -7.23
C PRO A 49 -8.10 11.64 -6.67
N LYS A 50 -9.25 11.68 -7.33
CA LYS A 50 -10.41 12.48 -6.96
C LYS A 50 -11.64 11.61 -6.68
N GLY A 51 -12.58 12.14 -5.90
CA GLY A 51 -13.85 11.46 -5.63
C GLY A 51 -13.66 10.10 -4.97
N THR A 52 -13.88 9.03 -5.72
CA THR A 52 -13.74 7.63 -5.31
C THR A 52 -12.69 6.88 -6.12
N GLU A 53 -11.85 7.58 -6.89
CA GLU A 53 -10.76 6.98 -7.66
C GLU A 53 -9.79 6.23 -6.74
N ILE A 54 -9.38 5.03 -7.15
CA ILE A 54 -8.50 4.17 -6.37
C ILE A 54 -7.49 3.51 -7.31
N GLU A 55 -6.21 3.57 -6.95
CA GLU A 55 -5.15 2.84 -7.62
C GLU A 55 -4.65 1.74 -6.70
N VAL A 56 -4.47 0.52 -7.22
CA VAL A 56 -4.11 -0.65 -6.42
C VAL A 56 -3.02 -1.50 -7.07
N VAL A 57 -2.20 -2.10 -6.22
CA VAL A 57 -1.13 -3.02 -6.58
C VAL A 57 -1.30 -4.32 -5.78
N PRO A 58 -2.11 -5.27 -6.28
CA PRO A 58 -2.28 -6.58 -5.65
C PRO A 58 -1.04 -7.45 -5.83
N GLN A 59 -0.65 -8.17 -4.79
CA GLN A 59 0.55 -9.01 -4.80
C GLN A 59 0.52 -10.10 -3.72
N PRO A 60 1.41 -11.10 -3.80
CA PRO A 60 1.55 -12.09 -2.73
C PRO A 60 1.98 -11.45 -1.41
N LEU A 61 1.39 -11.89 -0.29
CA LEU A 61 1.79 -11.40 1.05
C LEU A 61 3.23 -11.83 1.40
N THR A 62 3.58 -13.08 1.05
CA THR A 62 4.89 -13.70 1.28
C THR A 62 5.37 -14.38 0.01
N GLY A 63 6.68 -14.35 -0.26
CA GLY A 63 7.26 -14.96 -1.46
C GLY A 63 6.86 -14.26 -2.77
N ALA A 64 7.31 -14.83 -3.89
CA ALA A 64 7.02 -14.31 -5.25
C ALA A 64 5.80 -14.97 -5.91
N ASP A 65 5.48 -16.22 -5.57
CA ASP A 65 4.54 -17.06 -6.35
C ASP A 65 3.25 -17.42 -5.59
N GLY A 66 2.82 -16.58 -4.66
CA GLY A 66 1.61 -16.80 -3.85
C GLY A 66 0.34 -16.15 -4.42
N PRO A 67 -0.84 -16.49 -3.88
CA PRO A 67 -2.07 -15.74 -4.17
C PRO A 67 -1.90 -14.27 -3.78
N HIS A 68 -2.49 -13.37 -4.58
CA HIS A 68 -2.39 -11.92 -4.37
C HIS A 68 -3.22 -11.48 -3.15
N ARG A 69 -2.71 -11.76 -1.96
CA ARG A 69 -3.37 -11.55 -0.66
C ARG A 69 -3.04 -10.22 0.00
N LEU A 70 -2.14 -9.43 -0.60
CA LEU A 70 -1.78 -8.10 -0.17
C LEU A 70 -2.19 -7.12 -1.24
N VAL A 71 -2.90 -6.07 -0.84
CA VAL A 71 -3.22 -4.93 -1.70
C VAL A 71 -2.63 -3.70 -1.07
N ILE A 72 -1.88 -2.94 -1.86
CA ILE A 72 -1.43 -1.60 -1.49
C ILE A 72 -2.02 -0.65 -2.51
N GLY A 73 -2.51 0.50 -2.07
CA GLY A 73 -3.10 1.44 -2.99
C GLY A 73 -3.10 2.87 -2.51
N THR A 74 -3.47 3.76 -3.42
CA THR A 74 -3.66 5.19 -3.17
C THR A 74 -5.11 5.58 -3.38
N VAL A 75 -5.56 6.53 -2.56
CA VAL A 75 -6.92 7.07 -2.56
C VAL A 75 -6.91 8.59 -2.33
N PRO A 76 -8.00 9.31 -2.64
CA PRO A 76 -8.09 10.74 -2.42
C PRO A 76 -7.86 11.08 -0.95
N THR A 77 -7.30 12.26 -0.68
CA THR A 77 -7.02 12.71 0.70
C THR A 77 -8.28 12.86 1.55
N THR A 78 -9.46 12.88 0.92
CA THR A 78 -10.78 12.94 1.57
C THR A 78 -11.35 11.57 1.93
N ALA A 79 -10.83 10.47 1.36
CA ALA A 79 -11.35 9.13 1.59
C ALA A 79 -11.38 8.79 3.10
N LYS A 80 -12.49 8.20 3.53
CA LYS A 80 -12.73 7.84 4.93
C LYS A 80 -12.55 6.35 5.18
N GLN A 81 -12.91 5.53 4.21
CA GLN A 81 -12.79 4.09 4.30
C GLN A 81 -12.57 3.50 2.90
N VAL A 82 -11.86 2.37 2.86
CA VAL A 82 -11.69 1.51 1.70
C VAL A 82 -12.16 0.12 2.04
N ALA A 83 -12.93 -0.49 1.14
CA ALA A 83 -13.25 -1.90 1.19
C ALA A 83 -12.38 -2.66 0.20
N CYS A 84 -11.67 -3.69 0.69
CA CYS A 84 -10.89 -4.62 -0.11
C CYS A 84 -11.63 -5.96 -0.15
N HIS A 85 -12.14 -6.32 -1.33
CA HIS A 85 -12.89 -7.54 -1.55
C HIS A 85 -11.96 -8.68 -2.00
N TRP A 86 -12.23 -9.85 -1.48
CA TRP A 86 -11.47 -11.06 -1.74
C TRP A 86 -12.34 -12.10 -2.44
N LYS A 87 -11.73 -12.94 -3.27
CA LYS A 87 -12.44 -13.94 -4.09
C LYS A 87 -13.24 -14.98 -3.31
N ASP A 88 -13.02 -15.11 -2.00
CA ASP A 88 -13.81 -15.98 -1.12
C ASP A 88 -15.07 -15.28 -0.57
N GLY A 89 -15.35 -14.05 -1.01
CA GLY A 89 -16.47 -13.23 -0.56
C GLY A 89 -16.20 -12.45 0.72
N THR A 90 -15.04 -12.62 1.37
CA THR A 90 -14.68 -11.83 2.54
C THR A 90 -14.28 -10.40 2.15
N THR A 91 -14.29 -9.50 3.12
CA THR A 91 -13.90 -8.10 2.92
C THR A 91 -13.03 -7.62 4.08
N THR A 92 -11.92 -6.97 3.75
CA THR A 92 -11.10 -6.22 4.72
C THR A 92 -11.43 -4.73 4.59
N LEU A 93 -11.82 -4.11 5.70
CA LEU A 93 -12.07 -2.66 5.76
C LEU A 93 -10.83 -1.92 6.27
N ALA A 94 -10.50 -0.82 5.59
CA ALA A 94 -9.43 0.08 5.99
C ALA A 94 -10.00 1.46 6.30
N ASP A 95 -10.11 1.80 7.59
CA ASP A 95 -10.55 3.12 8.03
C ASP A 95 -9.40 4.12 8.00
N ARG A 96 -9.74 5.41 7.84
CA ARG A 96 -8.77 6.48 7.96
C ARG A 96 -8.26 6.60 9.39
N ALA A 97 -6.96 6.33 9.56
CA ALA A 97 -6.28 6.56 10.82
C ALA A 97 -6.19 8.07 11.11
N PRO A 98 -6.25 8.48 12.39
CA PRO A 98 -5.89 9.84 12.79
C PRO A 98 -4.49 10.20 12.30
N ASP A 99 -4.29 11.46 11.94
CA ASP A 99 -2.99 11.94 11.50
C ASP A 99 -1.92 11.71 12.58
N ASN A 100 -0.71 11.35 12.18
CA ASN A 100 0.43 11.03 13.04
C ASN A 100 0.27 9.78 13.96
N THR A 101 -0.71 8.91 13.69
CA THR A 101 -0.81 7.62 14.42
C THR A 101 0.40 6.72 14.14
N PRO A 102 1.08 6.16 15.16
CA PRO A 102 2.21 5.26 14.98
C PRO A 102 1.90 4.06 14.06
N VAL A 103 2.91 3.62 13.31
CA VAL A 103 2.85 2.44 12.44
C VAL A 103 3.11 1.19 13.31
N ARG A 104 2.14 0.81 14.14
CA ARG A 104 2.26 -0.38 15.02
C ARG A 104 1.08 -1.36 14.93
N GLY A 105 0.07 -1.06 14.12
CA GLY A 105 -1.09 -1.93 13.93
C GLY A 105 -0.94 -2.84 12.72
N THR A 106 -1.39 -4.08 12.85
CA THR A 106 -1.60 -5.03 11.73
C THR A 106 -2.90 -4.76 10.97
N ASN A 107 -3.80 -3.96 11.55
CA ASN A 107 -5.07 -3.58 10.96
C ASN A 107 -4.88 -2.78 9.68
N ALA A 108 -5.73 -3.05 8.69
CA ALA A 108 -5.80 -2.25 7.48
C ALA A 108 -6.28 -0.84 7.85
N VAL A 109 -5.55 0.18 7.38
CA VAL A 109 -5.87 1.58 7.62
C VAL A 109 -5.43 2.44 6.45
N ILE A 110 -6.15 3.54 6.21
CA ILE A 110 -5.74 4.61 5.31
C ILE A 110 -4.87 5.61 6.09
N ARG A 111 -3.74 6.03 5.50
CA ARG A 111 -2.75 6.91 6.13
C ARG A 111 -2.29 8.00 5.18
N SER A 112 -2.12 9.20 5.73
CA SER A 112 -1.37 10.27 5.07
C SER A 112 0.14 9.96 5.13
N VAL A 113 0.86 10.25 4.04
CA VAL A 113 2.32 10.08 3.97
C VAL A 113 2.98 11.45 3.87
N ARG A 114 3.83 11.78 4.85
CA ARG A 114 4.57 13.05 4.83
C ARG A 114 5.43 13.13 3.57
N GLY A 115 5.28 14.22 2.82
CA GLY A 115 5.98 14.41 1.54
C GLY A 115 5.23 13.88 0.31
N TYR A 116 4.08 13.24 0.48
CA TYR A 116 3.19 12.80 -0.61
C TYR A 116 1.79 13.42 -0.43
N PRO A 117 1.60 14.71 -0.73
CA PRO A 117 0.39 15.45 -0.33
C PRO A 117 -0.85 15.15 -1.19
N THR A 118 -0.71 14.45 -2.30
CA THR A 118 -1.78 14.30 -3.31
C THR A 118 -2.73 13.14 -3.05
N ALA A 119 -2.34 12.17 -2.22
CA ALA A 119 -3.11 10.98 -1.92
C ALA A 119 -2.82 10.45 -0.52
N ASN A 120 -3.79 9.71 0.04
CA ASN A 120 -3.53 8.83 1.17
C ASN A 120 -3.25 7.41 0.67
N TRP A 121 -2.51 6.65 1.48
CA TRP A 121 -2.11 5.28 1.20
C TRP A 121 -2.84 4.30 2.10
N PHE A 122 -3.16 3.11 1.59
CA PHE A 122 -3.71 2.03 2.40
C PHE A 122 -3.03 0.70 2.07
N ALA A 123 -3.13 -0.23 3.01
CA ALA A 123 -2.75 -1.61 2.77
C ALA A 123 -3.79 -2.56 3.38
N CYS A 124 -4.30 -3.48 2.57
CA CYS A 124 -5.20 -4.55 2.98
C CYS A 124 -4.50 -5.90 2.86
N ALA A 125 -4.70 -6.77 3.85
CA ALA A 125 -4.33 -8.18 3.75
C ALA A 125 -5.59 -9.05 3.82
N ALA A 126 -5.61 -10.12 3.03
CA ALA A 126 -6.71 -11.06 3.02
C ALA A 126 -6.78 -11.86 4.33
N PRO A 127 -7.97 -12.08 4.89
CA PRO A 127 -8.14 -13.09 5.92
C PRO A 127 -7.91 -14.47 5.28
N GLY A 128 -6.97 -15.25 5.81
CA GLY A 128 -6.63 -16.54 5.18
C GLY A 128 -6.13 -16.38 3.73
N SER A 129 -6.20 -17.44 2.92
CA SER A 129 -5.50 -17.55 1.64
C SER A 129 -6.15 -16.86 0.43
N ALA A 130 -7.19 -16.07 0.63
CA ALA A 130 -8.02 -15.54 -0.46
C ALA A 130 -7.29 -14.51 -1.35
N ALA A 131 -7.35 -14.69 -2.66
CA ALA A 131 -6.76 -13.75 -3.60
C ALA A 131 -7.62 -12.50 -3.75
N TYR A 132 -6.97 -11.39 -4.11
CA TYR A 132 -7.62 -10.12 -4.44
C TYR A 132 -8.69 -10.28 -5.51
N GLU A 133 -9.80 -9.58 -5.30
CA GLU A 133 -10.88 -9.44 -6.27
C GLU A 133 -11.01 -7.98 -6.73
N SER A 134 -11.32 -7.06 -5.81
CA SER A 134 -11.53 -5.66 -6.11
C SER A 134 -11.30 -4.78 -4.88
N ALA A 135 -11.23 -3.46 -5.07
CA ALA A 135 -11.23 -2.51 -3.96
C ALA A 135 -11.98 -1.24 -4.36
N GLU A 136 -12.62 -0.60 -3.39
CA GLU A 136 -13.37 0.63 -3.60
C GLU A 136 -13.27 1.58 -2.40
N VAL A 137 -13.35 2.88 -2.66
CA VAL A 137 -13.57 3.88 -1.62
C VAL A 137 -15.05 3.83 -1.24
N THR A 138 -15.34 3.59 0.03
CA THR A 138 -16.71 3.59 0.55
C THR A 138 -17.10 5.01 0.99
N LYS A 139 -18.42 5.24 1.09
CA LYS A 139 -18.99 6.54 1.46
C LYS A 139 -18.75 6.89 2.93
#